data_AF-A0A2M7RTU0-F1
#
_entry.id   AF-A0A2M7RTU0-F1
#
_cell.length_a   1.000
_cell.length_b   1.000
_cell.length_c   1.000
_cell.angle_alpha   90.00
_cell.angle_beta   90.00
_cell.angle_gamma   90.00
#
_symmetry.space_group_name_H-M   'P 1'
#
loop_
_entity.id
_entity.type
_entity.pdbx_description
1 polymer ?
#
loop_
_entity_poly.entity_id
_entity_poly.type
_entity_poly.pdbx_seq_one_letter_code
_entity_poly.pdbx_strand_id
1 'polypeptide(L)' 'NIGMTIGLVPVIGIPLPFISYGGSSLWSFTILLFIFIKLDSERLFVLR' A
#
# COMPACT_ATOMS: atom_id res chain seq x y z
N ASN A 1 -0.12 -1.35 12.79
CA ASN A 1 -1.47 -1.10 13.36
C ASN A 1 -2.00 -2.35 14.06
N ILE A 2 -2.50 -3.38 13.36
CA ILE A 2 -3.05 -4.59 14.00
C ILE A 2 -2.08 -5.23 15.00
N GLY A 3 -0.84 -5.52 14.59
CA GLY A 3 0.20 -6.08 15.47
C GLY A 3 0.53 -5.23 16.71
N MET A 4 0.30 -3.92 16.63
CA MET A 4 0.49 -2.99 17.75
C MET A 4 -0.75 -2.99 18.65
N THR A 5 -1.95 -3.11 18.07
CA THR A 5 -3.23 -3.24 18.80
C THR A 5 -3.31 -4.53 19.60
N ILE A 6 -2.69 -5.62 19.10
CA ILE A 6 -2.61 -6.91 19.80
C ILE A 6 -1.31 -7.07 20.63
N GLY A 7 -0.46 -6.05 20.70
CA GLY A 7 0.72 -6.03 21.57
C GLY A 7 1.92 -6.88 21.14
N LEU A 8 1.98 -7.33 19.88
CA LEU A 8 3.09 -8.15 19.36
C LEU A 8 4.33 -7.34 18.97
N VAL A 9 4.16 -6.06 18.61
CA VAL A 9 5.24 -5.18 18.14
C VAL A 9 5.08 -3.77 18.74
N PRO A 10 6.18 -3.01 18.91
CA PRO A 10 6.12 -1.65 19.44
C PRO A 10 5.27 -0.72 18.57
N VAL A 11 4.68 0.30 19.19
CA VAL A 11 3.80 1.25 18.51
C VAL A 11 4.62 2.16 17.59
N ILE A 12 4.48 1.94 16.29
CA ILE A 12 5.06 2.75 15.21
C ILE A 12 3.92 3.29 14.35
N GLY A 13 3.92 4.59 14.05
CA GLY A 13 2.86 5.27 13.28
C GLY A 13 2.85 4.94 11.78
N ILE A 14 2.74 3.66 11.40
CA ILE A 14 2.66 3.24 10.00
C ILE A 14 1.19 3.24 9.55
N PRO A 15 0.82 4.04 8.52
CA PRO A 15 -0.53 4.06 7.97
C PRO A 15 -0.81 2.75 7.22
N LEU A 16 -1.96 2.13 7.53
CA LEU A 16 -2.47 0.99 6.77
C LEU A 16 -2.88 1.44 5.36
N PRO A 17 -2.50 0.72 4.30
CA PRO A 17 -3.00 0.98 2.96
C PRO A 17 -4.53 0.96 2.95
N PHE A 18 -5.13 2.01 2.37
CA PHE A 18 -6.58 2.17 2.13
C PHE A 18 -7.51 2.21 3.36
N ILE A 19 -7.07 1.75 4.53
CA ILE A 19 -7.87 1.68 5.77
C ILE A 19 -7.52 2.84 6.73
N SER A 20 -6.32 3.41 6.62
CA SER A 20 -5.91 4.54 7.44
C SER A 20 -6.56 5.84 6.97
N TYR A 21 -7.12 6.63 7.88
CA TYR A 21 -7.73 7.94 7.61
C TYR A 21 -6.73 9.07 7.26
N GLY A 22 -5.48 8.71 6.93
CA GLY A 22 -4.47 9.68 6.51
C GLY A 22 -4.65 10.05 5.04
N GLY A 23 -5.06 11.28 4.74
CA GLY A 23 -5.27 11.75 3.36
C GLY A 23 -4.03 11.56 2.47
N SER A 24 -2.84 11.94 2.97
CA SER A 24 -1.57 11.74 2.24
C SER A 24 -1.26 10.26 1.97
N SER A 25 -1.44 9.39 2.96
CA SER A 25 -1.25 7.95 2.77
C SER A 25 -2.21 7.35 1.76
N LEU A 26 -3.48 7.76 1.74
CA LEU A 26 -4.46 7.30 0.75
C LEU A 26 -4.03 7.67 -0.67
N TRP A 27 -3.64 8.92 -0.90
CA TRP A 27 -3.16 9.37 -2.20
C TRP A 27 -1.89 8.63 -2.64
N SER A 28 -0.90 8.48 -1.75
CA SER A 28 0.34 7.76 -2.06
C SER A 28 0.10 6.29 -2.41
N PHE A 29 -0.72 5.56 -1.64
CA PHE A 29 -1.03 4.16 -1.93
C PHE A 29 -1.89 3.98 -3.18
N THR A 30 -2.79 4.92 -3.46
CA THR A 30 -3.61 4.89 -4.70
C THR A 30 -2.72 5.04 -5.93
N ILE A 31 -1.83 6.03 -5.95
CA ILE A 31 -0.89 6.24 -7.06
C ILE A 31 0.01 5.00 -7.25
N LEU A 32 0.56 4.47 -6.15
CA LEU A 32 1.42 3.28 -6.20
C LEU A 32 0.69 2.07 -6.76
N LEU A 33 -0.59 1.86 -6.41
CA LEU A 33 -1.41 0.77 -6.92
C LEU A 33 -1.63 0.89 -8.43
N PHE A 34 -1.92 2.08 -8.95
CA PHE A 34 -2.10 2.26 -10.40
C PHE A 34 -0.80 2.09 -11.19
N ILE A 35 0.35 2.50 -10.63
CA ILE A 35 1.66 2.22 -11.23
C ILE A 35 1.89 0.71 -11.29
N PHE A 36 1.60 -0.01 -10.21
CA PHE A 36 1.77 -1.45 -10.16
C PHE A 36 0.89 -2.17 -11.20
N ILE A 37 -0.39 -1.77 -11.31
CA ILE A 37 -1.32 -2.33 -12.31
C ILE A 37 -0.83 -2.03 -13.74
N LYS A 38 -0.34 -0.82 -13.99
CA LYS A 38 0.22 -0.44 -15.29
C LYS A 38 1.41 -1.35 -15.65
N LEU A 39 2.33 -1.56 -14.71
CA LEU A 39 3.49 -2.44 -14.93
C LEU A 39 3.08 -3.90 -15.15
N ASP A 40 2.10 -4.41 -14.40
CA ASP A 40 1.59 -5.77 -14.58
C ASP A 40 0.87 -5.95 -15.93
N SER A 41 0.12 -4.93 -16.38
CA SER A 41 -0.53 -4.96 -17.69
C SER A 41 0.48 -5.03 -18.85
N GLU A 42 1.63 -4.37 -18.73
CA GLU A 42 2.69 -4.38 -19.75
C GLU A 42 3.56 -5.65 -19.66
N ARG A 43 3.48 -6.41 -18.56
CA ARG A 43 4.27 -7.63 -18.33
C ARG A 43 4.09 -8.68 -19.44
N LEU A 44 2.86 -8.85 -19.92
CA LEU A 44 2.55 -9.83 -20.98
C LEU A 44 3.11 -9.42 -22.34
N PHE A 45 3.30 -8.12 -22.58
CA PHE A 45 3.91 -7.59 -23.81
C PHE A 45 5.44 -7.77 -23.79
N VAL A 46 6.08 -7.60 -22.63
CA VAL A 46 7.53 -7.76 -22.46
C VAL A 46 7.98 -9.23 -22.53
N LEU A 47 7.11 -10.17 -22.16
CA LEU A 47 7.41 -11.61 -22.15
C LEU A 47 7.11 -12.34 -23.47
N ARG A 48 6.58 -11.64 -24.48
CA ARG A 48 6.38 -12.15 -25.85
C ARG A 48 7.50 -11.68 -26.76
#